data_AF-C2EJ45-F1
#
_entry.id   AF-C2EJ45-F1
#
_cell.length_a   1.000
_cell.length_b   1.000
_cell.length_c   1.000
_cell.angle_alpha   90.00
_cell.angle_beta   90.00
_cell.angle_gamma   90.00
#
_symmetry.space_group_name_H-M   'P 1'
#
loop_
_entity.id
_entity.type
_entity.pdbx_description
1 polymer ?
#
loop_
_entity_poly.entity_id
_entity_poly.type
_entity_poly.pdbx_seq_one_letter_code
_entity_poly.pdbx_strand_id
1 'polypeptide(L)' 'MFEDKYSFSQDQNRRFAKMNLTRLVFTNSKFVGVNTTLPQTQTIIDGVGINGISIDDINMIVQLKRGWQYIKMKIAQY' A
#
# COMPACT_ATOMS: atom_id res chain seq x y z
N MET A 1 -10.82 12.09 -19.68
CA MET A 1 -9.98 12.38 -18.49
C MET A 1 -10.83 12.06 -17.27
N PHE A 2 -10.29 11.37 -16.25
CA PHE A 2 -11.07 11.09 -15.05
C PHE A 2 -11.16 12.36 -14.20
N GLU A 3 -12.37 12.73 -13.78
CA GLU A 3 -12.56 13.84 -12.84
C GLU A 3 -12.02 13.48 -11.46
N ASP A 4 -11.42 14.46 -10.78
CA ASP A 4 -11.06 14.31 -9.37
C ASP A 4 -12.36 14.22 -8.55
N LYS A 5 -12.69 12.99 -8.16
CA LYS A 5 -13.90 12.69 -7.40
C LYS A 5 -13.89 13.27 -5.98
N TYR A 6 -12.71 13.49 -5.40
CA TYR A 6 -12.57 13.80 -3.98
C TYR A 6 -12.04 15.20 -3.71
N SER A 7 -11.47 15.87 -4.73
CA SER A 7 -10.94 17.24 -4.63
C SER A 7 -10.03 17.42 -3.41
N PHE A 8 -9.22 16.42 -3.11
CA PHE A 8 -8.38 16.42 -1.91
C PHE A 8 -7.24 17.42 -2.05
N SER A 9 -7.05 18.23 -1.00
CA SER A 9 -5.78 18.94 -0.83
C SER A 9 -4.63 17.94 -0.73
N GLN A 10 -3.40 18.40 -0.99
CA GLN A 10 -2.23 17.52 -0.88
C GLN A 10 -2.12 16.90 0.52
N ASP A 11 -2.41 17.64 1.58
CA ASP A 11 -2.36 17.14 2.95
C ASP A 11 -3.46 16.12 3.26
N GLN A 12 -4.66 16.32 2.72
CA GLN A 12 -5.74 15.33 2.82
C GLN A 12 -5.34 14.03 2.11
N ASN A 13 -4.77 14.12 0.91
CA ASN A 13 -4.22 12.98 0.17
C ASN A 13 -3.13 12.23 0.97
N ARG A 14 -2.17 12.96 1.57
CA ARG A 14 -1.13 12.36 2.42
C ARG A 14 -1.71 11.63 3.63
N ARG A 15 -2.63 12.27 4.35
CA ARG A 15 -3.28 11.69 5.54
C ARG A 15 -4.11 10.47 5.17
N PHE A 16 -4.87 10.54 4.09
CA PHE A 16 -5.64 9.41 3.56
C PHE A 16 -4.71 8.22 3.23
N ALA A 17 -3.63 8.46 2.49
CA ALA A 17 -2.66 7.42 2.15
C ALA A 17 -1.96 6.83 3.38
N LYS A 18 -1.70 7.64 4.42
CA LYS A 18 -1.12 7.16 5.69
C LYS A 18 -2.11 6.27 6.45
N MET A 19 -3.36 6.71 6.60
CA MET A 19 -4.39 5.97 7.35
C MET A 19 -4.83 4.69 6.63
N ASN A 20 -4.72 4.65 5.31
CA ASN A 20 -5.20 3.54 4.49
C ASN A 20 -4.08 2.71 3.86
N LEU A 21 -2.82 2.85 4.30
CA LEU A 21 -1.65 2.23 3.66
C LEU A 21 -1.87 0.72 3.40
N THR A 22 -2.36 -0.01 4.40
CA THR A 22 -2.62 -1.45 4.28
C THR A 22 -3.66 -1.77 3.23
N ARG A 23 -4.78 -1.04 3.22
CA ARG A 23 -5.85 -1.25 2.23
C ARG A 23 -5.37 -0.92 0.81
N LEU A 24 -4.56 0.13 0.67
CA LEU A 24 -3.98 0.52 -0.60
C LEU A 24 -3.05 -0.58 -1.12
N VAL A 25 -2.08 -1.02 -0.31
CA VAL A 25 -1.15 -2.10 -0.66
C VAL A 25 -1.90 -3.40 -0.97
N PHE A 26 -2.88 -3.79 -0.15
CA PHE A 26 -3.71 -4.97 -0.39
C PHE A 26 -4.49 -4.88 -1.71
N THR A 27 -5.08 -3.73 -2.01
CA THR A 27 -5.83 -3.55 -3.26
C THR A 27 -4.87 -3.60 -4.45
N ASN A 28 -3.70 -2.97 -4.35
CA ASN A 28 -2.67 -3.03 -5.39
C ASN A 28 -2.17 -4.46 -5.63
N SER A 29 -2.02 -5.26 -4.57
CA SER A 29 -1.50 -6.62 -4.66
C SER A 29 -2.43 -7.56 -5.45
N LYS A 30 -3.73 -7.26 -5.49
CA LYS A 30 -4.70 -8.03 -6.30
C LYS A 30 -4.51 -7.88 -7.80
N PHE A 31 -4.02 -6.75 -8.27
CA PHE A 31 -3.71 -6.56 -9.70
C PHE A 31 -2.48 -7.32 -10.17
N VAL A 32 -1.64 -7.79 -9.25
CA VAL A 32 -0.43 -8.57 -9.53
C VAL A 32 -0.56 -10.03 -9.09
N GLY A 33 -1.77 -10.48 -8.75
CA GLY A 33 -2.07 -11.89 -8.48
C GLY A 33 -1.73 -12.39 -7.07
N VAL A 34 -1.40 -11.51 -6.12
CA VAL A 34 -1.02 -11.92 -4.76
C VAL A 34 -2.26 -12.38 -3.97
N ASN A 35 -2.20 -13.61 -3.46
CA ASN A 35 -3.34 -14.26 -2.81
C ASN A 35 -3.32 -14.18 -1.27
N THR A 36 -3.00 -12.99 -0.73
CA THR A 36 -3.12 -12.72 0.71
C THR A 36 -4.51 -12.22 1.07
N THR A 37 -4.89 -12.38 2.32
CA THR A 37 -6.03 -11.66 2.93
C THR A 37 -5.58 -10.29 3.45
N LEU A 38 -6.53 -9.42 3.80
CA LEU A 38 -6.21 -8.11 4.38
C LEU A 38 -5.43 -8.23 5.71
N PRO A 39 -5.81 -9.10 6.67
CA PRO A 39 -5.02 -9.31 7.88
C PRO A 39 -3.60 -9.80 7.60
N GLN A 40 -3.42 -10.75 6.67
CA GLN A 40 -2.08 -11.24 6.32
C GLN A 40 -1.20 -10.14 5.69
N THR A 41 -1.81 -9.27 4.87
CA THR A 41 -1.12 -8.11 4.31
C THR A 41 -0.70 -7.13 5.40
N GLN A 42 -1.53 -6.92 6.41
CA GLN A 42 -1.20 -6.10 7.59
C GLN A 42 0.00 -6.71 8.34
N THR A 43 -0.03 -8.01 8.63
CA THR A 43 1.08 -8.72 9.31
C THR A 43 2.41 -8.53 8.57
N ILE A 44 2.42 -8.65 7.24
CA ILE A 44 3.62 -8.44 6.42
C ILE A 44 4.05 -6.96 6.45
N ILE A 45 3.11 -6.01 6.37
CA ILE A 45 3.40 -4.58 6.47
C ILE A 45 4.02 -4.22 7.83
N ASP A 46 3.59 -4.87 8.90
CA ASP A 46 4.11 -4.65 10.26
C ASP A 46 5.48 -5.31 10.48
N GLY A 47 5.98 -6.06 9.50
CA GLY A 47 7.27 -6.75 9.58
C GLY A 47 7.23 -7.99 10.46
N VAL A 48 6.05 -8.53 10.72
CA VAL A 48 5.85 -9.75 11.50
C VAL A 48 5.96 -10.97 10.58
N GLY A 49 6.65 -12.01 11.04
CA GLY A 49 6.78 -13.27 10.30
C GLY A 49 5.44 -13.96 10.09
N ILE A 50 5.25 -14.56 8.92
CA ILE A 50 4.03 -15.26 8.55
C ILE A 50 4.34 -16.55 7.80
N ASN A 51 3.58 -17.61 8.11
CA ASN A 51 3.71 -18.93 7.48
C ASN A 51 2.66 -19.11 6.38
N GLY A 52 2.94 -20.00 5.43
CA GLY A 52 1.98 -20.41 4.39
C GLY A 52 1.78 -19.40 3.26
N ILE A 53 2.63 -18.36 3.17
CA ILE A 53 2.66 -17.41 2.06
C ILE A 53 4.01 -17.54 1.37
N SER A 54 4.03 -17.48 0.03
CA SER A 54 5.27 -17.54 -0.73
C SER A 54 6.16 -16.34 -0.42
N ILE A 55 7.47 -16.54 -0.50
CA ILE A 55 8.45 -15.45 -0.33
C ILE A 55 8.24 -14.36 -1.39
N ASP A 56 7.85 -14.75 -2.60
CA ASP A 56 7.57 -13.83 -3.70
C ASP A 56 6.37 -12.92 -3.39
N ASP A 57 5.28 -13.47 -2.84
CA ASP A 57 4.10 -12.68 -2.44
C ASP A 57 4.42 -11.74 -1.27
N ILE A 58 5.20 -12.21 -0.29
CA ILE A 58 5.70 -11.38 0.81
C ILE A 58 6.52 -10.21 0.25
N ASN A 59 7.48 -10.51 -0.65
CA ASN A 59 8.31 -9.49 -1.28
C ASN A 59 7.48 -8.50 -2.09
N MET A 60 6.48 -8.97 -2.84
CA MET A 60 5.59 -8.10 -3.62
C MET A 60 4.87 -7.10 -2.72
N ILE A 61 4.32 -7.54 -1.58
CA ILE A 61 3.68 -6.66 -0.60
C ILE A 61 4.68 -5.65 -0.02
N VAL A 62 5.89 -6.08 0.32
CA VAL A 62 6.96 -5.20 0.84
C VAL A 62 7.34 -4.14 -0.21
N GLN A 63 7.46 -4.50 -1.48
CA GLN A 63 7.78 -3.54 -2.54
C GLN A 63 6.64 -2.55 -2.80
N LEU A 64 5.38 -3.00 -2.78
CA LEU A 64 4.22 -2.11 -2.88
C LEU A 64 4.18 -1.10 -1.72
N LYS A 65 4.46 -1.55 -0.47
CA LYS A 65 4.61 -0.66 0.69
C LYS A 65 5.69 0.40 0.45
N ARG A 66 6.86 0.00 -0.06
CA ARG A 66 7.96 0.93 -0.38
C ARG A 66 7.56 1.91 -1.48
N GLY A 67 6.86 1.47 -2.52
CA GLY A 67 6.31 2.34 -3.56
C GLY A 67 5.39 3.43 -2.99
N TRP A 68 4.47 3.06 -2.10
CA TRP A 68 3.61 4.02 -1.40
C TRP A 68 4.40 4.97 -0.48
N GLN A 69 5.43 4.49 0.19
CA GLN A 69 6.32 5.34 1.00
C GLN A 69 7.09 6.34 0.15
N TYR A 70 7.58 5.92 -1.02
CA TYR A 70 8.28 6.78 -1.97
C TYR A 70 7.37 7.89 -2.52
N ILE A 71 6.15 7.54 -2.94
CA ILE A 71 5.16 8.54 -3.42
C ILE A 71 4.89 9.58 -2.34
N LYS A 72 4.69 9.16 -1.08
CA LYS A 72 4.49 10.10 0.04
C LYS A 72 5.68 11.06 0.23
N MET A 73 6.91 10.58 0.08
CA MET A 73 8.12 11.40 0.22
C MET A 73 8.25 12.41 -0.91
N LYS A 74 7.97 12.00 -2.17
CA LYS A 74 8.08 12.92 -3.32
C LYS A 74 7.09 14.08 -3.27
N ILE A 75 5.89 13.85 -2.75
CA ILE A 75 4.90 14.93 -2.59
C ILE A 75 5.39 15.93 -1.52
N ALA A 76 6.29 15.56 -0.59
CA ALA A 76 6.74 16.44 0.51
C ALA A 76 7.86 17.43 0.10
N GLN A 77 8.40 17.29 -1.11
CA GLN A 77 9.48 18.14 -1.63
C GLN A 77 8.99 19.23 -2.60
N TYR A 78 7.67 19.38 -2.74
CA TYR A 78 7.02 20.43 -3.55
C TYR A 78 5.92 21.10 -2.74
#